data_AF-A0A2D5BUU8-F1
#
_entry.id   AF-A0A2D5BUU8-F1
#
_cell.length_a   1.000
_cell.length_b   1.000
_cell.length_c   1.000
_cell.angle_alpha   90.00
_cell.angle_beta   90.00
_cell.angle_gamma   90.00
#
_symmetry.space_group_name_H-M   'P 1'
#
loop_
_entity.id
_entity.type
_entity.pdbx_description
1 polymer ?
#
loop_
_entity_poly.entity_id
_entity_poly.type
_entity_poly.pdbx_seq_one_letter_code
_entity_poly.pdbx_strand_id
1 'polypeptide(L)'
;MGDCIFAYFDGFTYGLKYFLQYHGDAGKDELNTVCPEHTITLVPSTKIDYCGTEVADGQLQLLFHPNNLGTNISNVAEKLAKTLSTAPQPSGAPSLSYAARHSIKTDYDPKIAAVLETARKSLQNHKLELQPDFDALGEKLMGSKDVRDDWETNLGGFALSYFESFVSVLEREKFGEDDLLREGFEEGVYKGVVKLRLVDKLTKEGYNEIVLDHGAVVIQVFAALPVLYIYLDQVLTRFKTDYTGQLGNEHLQCSREAGRHFVES
;
A
#
# COMPACT_ATOMS: atom_id res chain seq x y z
N MET A 1 -20.94 17.92 -37.25
CA MET A 1 -20.90 18.47 -35.88
C MET A 1 -21.73 17.61 -34.92
N GLY A 2 -23.00 17.33 -35.24
CA GLY A 2 -23.84 16.42 -34.44
C GLY A 2 -23.20 15.03 -34.24
N ASP A 3 -22.71 14.41 -35.31
CA ASP A 3 -22.04 13.09 -35.23
C ASP A 3 -20.79 13.10 -34.36
N CYS A 4 -20.02 14.20 -34.37
CA CYS A 4 -18.84 14.35 -33.52
C CYS A 4 -19.23 14.42 -32.05
N ILE A 5 -20.27 15.18 -31.71
CA ILE A 5 -20.77 15.28 -30.33
C ILE A 5 -21.32 13.93 -29.87
N PHE A 6 -22.11 13.26 -30.70
CA PHE A 6 -22.65 11.93 -30.42
C PHE A 6 -21.54 10.91 -30.11
N ALA A 7 -20.45 10.95 -30.88
CA ALA A 7 -19.31 10.06 -30.68
C ALA A 7 -18.65 10.19 -29.28
N TYR A 8 -18.73 11.36 -28.62
CA TYR A 8 -18.24 11.50 -27.22
C TYR A 8 -19.08 10.71 -26.24
N PHE A 9 -20.41 10.71 -26.40
CA PHE A 9 -21.29 9.93 -25.55
C PHE A 9 -21.19 8.43 -25.81
N ASP A 10 -20.97 8.03 -27.07
CA ASP A 10 -20.66 6.64 -27.42
C ASP A 10 -19.32 6.19 -26.80
N GLY A 11 -18.27 7.01 -26.94
CA GLY A 11 -16.97 6.77 -26.32
C GLY A 11 -17.06 6.67 -24.80
N PHE A 12 -17.84 7.55 -24.17
CA PHE A 12 -18.11 7.48 -22.74
C PHE A 12 -18.85 6.19 -22.36
N THR A 13 -19.91 5.82 -23.08
CA THR A 13 -20.69 4.61 -22.80
C THR A 13 -19.82 3.36 -22.90
N TYR A 14 -18.93 3.31 -23.91
CA TYR A 14 -17.95 2.26 -24.04
C TYR A 14 -16.99 2.23 -22.84
N GLY A 15 -16.35 3.34 -22.49
CA GLY A 15 -15.44 3.39 -21.35
C GLY A 15 -16.11 3.12 -19.99
N LEU A 16 -17.34 3.59 -19.79
CA LEU A 16 -18.14 3.30 -18.61
C LEU A 16 -18.40 1.79 -18.47
N LYS A 17 -18.66 1.09 -19.57
CA LYS A 17 -18.80 -0.37 -19.54
C LYS A 17 -17.52 -1.04 -19.02
N TYR A 18 -16.33 -0.65 -19.50
CA TYR A 18 -15.06 -1.21 -19.00
C TYR A 18 -14.83 -0.86 -17.53
N PHE A 19 -15.10 0.39 -17.17
CA PHE A 19 -15.01 0.83 -15.79
C PHE A 19 -15.89 -0.03 -14.88
N LEU A 20 -17.17 -0.23 -15.22
CA LEU A 20 -18.08 -1.06 -14.44
C LEU A 20 -17.72 -2.55 -14.45
N GLN A 21 -17.15 -3.07 -15.55
CA GLN A 21 -16.65 -4.45 -15.59
C GLN A 21 -15.50 -4.68 -14.62
N TYR A 22 -14.59 -3.70 -14.49
CA TYR A 22 -13.44 -3.82 -13.61
C TYR A 22 -13.76 -3.45 -12.16
N HIS A 23 -14.51 -2.36 -11.96
CA HIS A 23 -14.79 -1.79 -10.64
C HIS A 23 -16.09 -2.29 -9.98
N GLY A 24 -17.00 -2.88 -10.76
CA GLY A 24 -18.27 -3.42 -10.27
C GLY A 24 -19.15 -2.39 -9.56
N ASP A 25 -19.93 -2.87 -8.59
CA ASP A 25 -20.83 -2.03 -7.79
C ASP A 25 -20.09 -0.94 -7.02
N ALA A 26 -18.86 -1.20 -6.56
CA ALA A 26 -18.07 -0.18 -5.86
C ALA A 26 -17.76 1.03 -6.75
N GLY A 27 -17.46 0.82 -8.04
CA GLY A 27 -17.25 1.93 -8.98
C GLY A 27 -18.54 2.67 -9.31
N LYS A 28 -19.64 1.93 -9.43
CA LYS A 28 -20.97 2.51 -9.63
C LYS A 28 -21.38 3.39 -8.45
N ASP A 29 -21.19 2.91 -7.24
CA ASP A 29 -21.53 3.64 -6.01
C ASP A 29 -20.67 4.89 -5.85
N GLU A 30 -19.37 4.80 -6.17
CA GLU A 30 -18.48 5.97 -6.17
C GLU A 30 -18.95 7.02 -7.19
N LEU A 31 -19.22 6.60 -8.44
CA LEU A 31 -19.68 7.50 -9.49
C LEU A 31 -20.97 8.22 -9.08
N ASN A 32 -21.93 7.50 -8.51
CA ASN A 32 -23.20 8.09 -8.05
C ASN A 32 -23.02 9.03 -6.85
N THR A 33 -22.05 8.74 -5.99
CA THR A 33 -21.74 9.59 -4.82
C THR A 33 -21.08 10.90 -5.24
N VAL A 34 -20.14 10.83 -6.18
CA VAL A 34 -19.35 11.97 -6.65
C VAL A 34 -20.13 12.81 -7.69
N CYS A 35 -21.02 12.18 -8.46
CA CYS A 35 -21.83 12.81 -9.50
C CYS A 35 -23.34 12.68 -9.22
N PRO A 36 -23.87 13.29 -8.14
CA PRO A 36 -25.26 13.09 -7.71
C PRO A 36 -26.31 13.68 -8.65
N GLU A 37 -25.94 14.62 -9.52
CA GLU A 37 -26.87 15.23 -10.48
C GLU A 37 -27.25 14.28 -11.63
N HIS A 38 -26.53 13.15 -11.77
CA HIS A 38 -26.75 12.16 -12.83
C HIS A 38 -26.84 12.77 -14.24
N THR A 39 -26.11 13.86 -14.45
CA THR A 39 -26.06 14.63 -15.70
C THR A 39 -24.66 14.55 -16.28
N ILE A 40 -24.59 14.39 -17.60
CA ILE A 40 -23.34 14.39 -18.36
C ILE A 40 -23.36 15.53 -19.36
N THR A 41 -22.34 16.38 -19.31
CA THR A 41 -22.18 17.51 -20.24
C THR A 41 -20.92 17.34 -21.08
N LEU A 42 -20.87 17.98 -22.24
CA LEU A 42 -19.66 18.07 -23.06
C LEU A 42 -19.15 19.51 -23.05
N VAL A 43 -17.93 19.74 -22.59
CA VAL A 43 -17.36 21.08 -22.42
C VAL A 43 -15.93 21.19 -22.98
N PRO A 44 -15.54 22.38 -23.50
CA PRO A 44 -14.17 22.61 -23.96
C PRO A 44 -13.21 22.77 -22.78
N SER A 45 -11.99 22.23 -22.88
CA SER A 45 -10.91 22.42 -21.90
C SER A 45 -9.53 22.42 -22.54
N THR A 46 -8.68 23.39 -22.17
CA THR A 46 -7.28 23.48 -22.61
C THR A 46 -6.31 22.77 -21.66
N LYS A 47 -6.81 22.08 -20.62
CA LYS A 47 -6.00 21.34 -19.64
C LYS A 47 -5.67 19.91 -20.07
N ILE A 48 -6.21 19.48 -21.20
CA ILE A 48 -6.11 18.13 -21.74
C ILE A 48 -5.69 18.21 -23.20
N ASP A 49 -5.00 17.21 -23.71
CA ASP A 49 -4.53 17.23 -25.10
C ASP A 49 -5.64 16.92 -26.11
N TYR A 50 -6.57 16.01 -25.79
CA TYR A 50 -7.60 15.52 -26.72
C TYR A 50 -9.00 15.49 -26.11
N CYS A 51 -9.21 14.55 -25.19
CA CYS A 51 -10.46 14.36 -24.47
C CYS A 51 -10.20 13.82 -23.06
N GLY A 52 -11.21 13.83 -22.22
CA GLY A 52 -11.13 13.31 -20.85
C GLY A 52 -12.43 13.49 -20.09
N THR A 53 -12.34 13.33 -18.78
CA THR A 53 -13.45 13.58 -17.85
C THR A 53 -12.99 14.49 -16.72
N GLU A 54 -13.91 15.28 -16.19
CA GLU A 54 -13.78 15.92 -14.87
C GLU A 54 -15.12 15.89 -14.14
N VAL A 55 -15.08 16.19 -12.84
CA VAL A 55 -16.29 16.40 -12.04
C VAL A 55 -16.34 17.86 -11.64
N ALA A 56 -17.44 18.53 -11.96
CA ALA A 56 -17.69 19.90 -11.58
C ALA A 56 -19.17 20.05 -11.20
N ASP A 57 -19.42 20.74 -10.09
CA ASP A 57 -20.78 21.01 -9.57
C ASP A 57 -21.65 19.75 -9.44
N GLY A 58 -21.05 18.63 -9.03
CA GLY A 58 -21.75 17.34 -8.89
C GLY A 58 -22.15 16.67 -10.21
N GLN A 59 -21.63 17.15 -11.35
CA GLN A 59 -21.86 16.60 -12.68
C GLN A 59 -20.58 16.00 -13.25
N LEU A 60 -20.74 14.93 -14.03
CA LEU A 60 -19.64 14.39 -14.82
C LEU A 60 -19.55 15.17 -16.14
N GLN A 61 -18.42 15.82 -16.39
CA GLN A 61 -18.18 16.56 -17.61
C GLN A 61 -17.23 15.78 -18.52
N LEU A 62 -17.67 15.50 -19.74
CA LEU A 62 -16.80 15.06 -20.84
C LEU A 62 -16.07 16.28 -21.38
N LEU A 63 -14.76 16.14 -21.51
CA LEU A 63 -13.88 17.22 -21.95
C LEU A 63 -13.44 16.99 -23.39
N PHE A 64 -13.33 18.07 -24.16
CA PHE A 64 -12.61 18.09 -25.43
C PHE A 64 -11.65 19.27 -25.50
N HIS A 65 -10.50 19.07 -26.13
CA HIS A 65 -9.61 20.18 -26.43
C HIS A 65 -10.16 20.98 -27.63
N PRO A 66 -10.29 22.32 -27.56
CA PRO A 66 -10.89 23.13 -28.62
C PRO A 66 -10.26 22.94 -30.00
N ASN A 67 -8.95 22.68 -30.05
CA ASN A 67 -8.21 22.48 -31.30
C ASN A 67 -8.17 21.01 -31.77
N ASN A 68 -8.66 20.06 -30.96
CA ASN A 68 -8.63 18.62 -31.25
C ASN A 68 -10.02 17.96 -31.09
N LEU A 69 -11.09 18.72 -31.32
CA LEU A 69 -12.46 18.20 -31.27
C LEU A 69 -12.60 16.99 -32.20
N GLY A 70 -13.14 15.90 -31.66
CA GLY A 70 -13.39 14.68 -32.43
C GLY A 70 -12.18 13.73 -32.55
N THR A 71 -11.07 14.02 -31.87
CA THR A 71 -9.86 13.18 -31.91
C THR A 71 -9.76 12.31 -30.64
N ASN A 72 -9.37 11.04 -30.81
CA ASN A 72 -9.18 10.05 -29.73
C ASN A 72 -10.38 9.90 -28.79
N ILE A 73 -11.60 10.09 -29.31
CA ILE A 73 -12.84 10.14 -28.52
C ILE A 73 -13.08 8.85 -27.72
N SER A 74 -12.61 7.70 -28.23
CA SER A 74 -12.67 6.40 -27.54
C SER A 74 -12.03 6.42 -26.15
N ASN A 75 -11.13 7.38 -25.89
CA ASN A 75 -10.38 7.48 -24.64
C ASN A 75 -11.01 8.45 -23.64
N VAL A 76 -12.17 9.05 -23.94
CA VAL A 76 -12.79 10.11 -23.11
C VAL A 76 -12.96 9.68 -21.65
N ALA A 77 -13.29 8.41 -21.40
CA ALA A 77 -13.49 7.85 -20.07
C ALA A 77 -12.34 6.95 -19.58
N GLU A 78 -11.20 6.89 -20.29
CA GLU A 78 -10.05 6.04 -19.94
C GLU A 78 -9.54 6.31 -18.50
N LYS A 79 -9.60 7.57 -18.06
CA LYS A 79 -9.13 8.01 -16.75
C LYS A 79 -10.27 8.20 -15.73
N LEU A 80 -11.44 7.60 -15.94
CA LEU A 80 -12.62 7.83 -15.09
C LEU A 80 -12.35 7.54 -13.59
N ALA A 81 -11.65 6.45 -13.26
CA ALA A 81 -11.32 6.14 -11.86
C ALA A 81 -10.45 7.23 -11.21
N LYS A 82 -9.50 7.80 -11.96
CA LYS A 82 -8.68 8.93 -11.51
C LYS A 82 -9.54 10.18 -11.33
N THR A 83 -10.42 10.46 -12.30
CA THR A 83 -11.38 11.56 -12.22
C THR A 83 -12.21 11.51 -10.95
N LEU A 84 -12.77 10.33 -10.61
CA LEU A 84 -13.54 10.13 -9.37
C LEU A 84 -12.66 10.31 -8.12
N SER A 85 -11.42 9.82 -8.16
CA SER A 85 -10.47 9.91 -7.05
C SER A 85 -10.05 11.34 -6.71
N THR A 86 -9.96 12.22 -7.71
CA THR A 86 -9.54 13.62 -7.54
C THR A 86 -10.71 14.61 -7.47
N ALA A 87 -11.95 14.13 -7.66
CA ALA A 87 -13.13 14.97 -7.60
C ALA A 87 -13.35 15.50 -6.18
N PRO A 88 -14.02 16.67 -6.03
CA PRO A 88 -14.46 17.14 -4.72
C PRO A 88 -15.27 16.05 -4.00
N GLN A 89 -14.76 15.59 -2.87
CA GLN A 89 -15.38 14.53 -2.09
C GLN A 89 -16.44 15.11 -1.12
N PRO A 90 -17.54 14.39 -0.85
CA PRO A 90 -18.51 14.82 0.15
C PRO A 90 -17.89 14.84 1.56
N SER A 91 -18.49 15.63 2.45
CA SER A 91 -18.06 15.69 3.86
C SER A 91 -18.09 14.31 4.51
N GLY A 92 -16.99 13.92 5.17
CA GLY A 92 -16.86 12.61 5.81
C GLY A 92 -16.49 11.47 4.87
N ALA A 93 -16.11 11.78 3.61
CA ALA A 93 -15.51 10.79 2.73
C ALA A 93 -14.23 10.18 3.35
N PRO A 94 -13.90 8.93 3.01
CA PRO A 94 -12.66 8.32 3.47
C PRO A 94 -11.42 9.12 3.06
N SER A 95 -10.40 9.08 3.91
CA SER A 95 -9.05 9.66 3.71
C SER A 95 -8.40 9.21 2.40
N LEU A 96 -8.48 7.92 2.11
CA LEU A 96 -7.92 7.31 0.91
C LEU A 96 -8.85 7.53 -0.28
N SER A 97 -8.24 7.84 -1.43
CA SER A 97 -8.95 7.99 -2.69
C SER A 97 -9.63 6.70 -3.14
N TYR A 98 -10.59 6.83 -4.04
CA TYR A 98 -11.29 5.67 -4.60
C TYR A 98 -10.31 4.64 -5.20
N ALA A 99 -9.33 5.08 -5.99
CA ALA A 99 -8.33 4.19 -6.58
C ALA A 99 -7.55 3.39 -5.53
N ALA A 100 -7.11 4.06 -4.45
CA ALA A 100 -6.44 3.40 -3.32
C ALA A 100 -7.34 2.39 -2.61
N ARG A 101 -8.58 2.77 -2.28
CA ARG A 101 -9.57 1.86 -1.67
C ARG A 101 -9.86 0.65 -2.56
N HIS A 102 -9.95 0.88 -3.87
CA HIS A 102 -10.21 -0.19 -4.83
C HIS A 102 -9.02 -1.16 -4.90
N SER A 103 -7.78 -0.68 -5.01
CA SER A 103 -6.58 -1.53 -5.01
C SER A 103 -6.47 -2.36 -3.73
N ILE A 104 -6.76 -1.79 -2.56
CA ILE A 104 -6.79 -2.56 -1.30
C ILE A 104 -7.81 -3.70 -1.41
N LYS A 105 -9.04 -3.39 -1.83
CA LYS A 105 -10.12 -4.37 -1.92
C LYS A 105 -9.86 -5.49 -2.94
N THR A 106 -9.20 -5.20 -4.05
CA THR A 106 -8.95 -6.19 -5.13
C THR A 106 -7.65 -6.94 -4.93
N ASP A 107 -6.61 -6.26 -4.48
CA ASP A 107 -5.25 -6.80 -4.53
C ASP A 107 -4.81 -7.35 -3.17
N TYR A 108 -5.26 -6.73 -2.07
CA TYR A 108 -4.83 -7.08 -0.70
C TYR A 108 -5.84 -7.96 0.03
N ASP A 109 -7.09 -7.50 0.19
CA ASP A 109 -8.10 -8.15 1.02
C ASP A 109 -8.32 -9.63 0.70
N PRO A 110 -8.38 -10.07 -0.58
CA PRO A 110 -8.63 -11.46 -0.91
C PRO A 110 -7.47 -12.40 -0.58
N LYS A 111 -6.24 -11.87 -0.39
CA LYS A 111 -5.01 -12.66 -0.33
C LYS A 111 -4.33 -12.63 1.04
N ILE A 112 -4.47 -11.53 1.78
CA ILE A 112 -3.72 -11.33 3.03
C ILE A 112 -3.96 -12.42 4.08
N ALA A 113 -5.17 -12.97 4.16
CA ALA A 113 -5.49 -14.02 5.13
C ALA A 113 -4.61 -15.29 4.94
N ALA A 114 -4.35 -15.67 3.69
CA ALA A 114 -3.46 -16.81 3.39
C ALA A 114 -2.01 -16.50 3.77
N VAL A 115 -1.53 -15.29 3.47
CA VAL A 115 -0.19 -14.81 3.84
C VAL A 115 -0.01 -14.83 5.36
N LEU A 116 -1.00 -14.31 6.10
CA LEU A 116 -1.00 -14.31 7.55
C LEU A 116 -0.94 -15.74 8.11
N GLU A 117 -1.74 -16.67 7.59
CA GLU A 117 -1.71 -18.06 8.06
C GLU A 117 -0.38 -18.76 7.79
N THR A 118 0.28 -18.49 6.66
CA THR A 118 1.63 -19.00 6.43
C THR A 118 2.63 -18.42 7.44
N ALA A 119 2.57 -17.11 7.70
CA ALA A 119 3.42 -16.47 8.71
C ALA A 119 3.21 -17.08 10.11
N ARG A 120 1.96 -17.25 10.53
CA ARG A 120 1.58 -17.85 11.82
C ARG A 120 2.11 -19.26 11.98
N LYS A 121 2.04 -20.08 10.93
CA LYS A 121 2.57 -21.44 10.92
C LYS A 121 4.09 -21.45 11.05
N SER A 122 4.79 -20.65 10.24
CA SER A 122 6.25 -20.57 10.27
C SER A 122 6.78 -20.09 11.62
N LEU A 123 6.06 -19.21 12.31
CA LEU A 123 6.44 -18.68 13.62
C LEU A 123 5.81 -19.44 14.80
N GLN A 124 4.93 -20.41 14.55
CA GLN A 124 4.09 -21.05 15.59
C GLN A 124 3.36 -20.04 16.50
N ASN A 125 3.02 -18.86 15.97
CA ASN A 125 2.41 -17.77 16.70
C ASN A 125 1.02 -17.44 16.15
N HIS A 126 -0.03 -18.03 16.71
CA HIS A 126 -1.42 -17.78 16.28
C HIS A 126 -1.93 -16.36 16.54
N LYS A 127 -1.25 -15.59 17.40
CA LYS A 127 -1.62 -14.21 17.71
C LYS A 127 -1.00 -13.20 16.75
N LEU A 128 -0.15 -13.65 15.81
CA LEU A 128 0.47 -12.74 14.85
C LEU A 128 -0.60 -11.97 14.07
N GLU A 129 -0.35 -10.70 13.81
CA GLU A 129 -1.16 -9.82 12.97
C GLU A 129 -0.28 -9.10 11.94
N LEU A 130 -0.81 -8.94 10.72
CA LEU A 130 -0.22 -8.11 9.68
C LEU A 130 -1.03 -6.81 9.60
N GLN A 131 -0.39 -5.69 9.95
CA GLN A 131 -1.03 -4.38 10.04
C GLN A 131 -0.41 -3.43 9.00
N PRO A 132 -1.01 -3.28 7.81
CA PRO A 132 -0.46 -2.43 6.75
C PRO A 132 -0.52 -0.95 7.09
N ASP A 133 -1.43 -0.53 8.00
CA ASP A 133 -1.65 0.86 8.38
C ASP A 133 -1.92 1.78 7.17
N PHE A 134 -2.82 1.35 6.26
CA PHE A 134 -3.07 1.99 4.95
C PHE A 134 -3.33 3.50 4.99
N ASP A 135 -4.05 4.01 5.99
CA ASP A 135 -4.27 5.45 6.15
C ASP A 135 -2.96 6.21 6.30
N ALA A 136 -2.05 5.71 7.14
CA ALA A 136 -0.73 6.31 7.35
C ALA A 136 0.15 6.18 6.10
N LEU A 137 0.07 5.06 5.37
CA LEU A 137 0.76 4.90 4.09
C LEU A 137 0.26 5.93 3.08
N GLY A 138 -1.07 6.08 2.94
CA GLY A 138 -1.69 7.02 2.02
C GLY A 138 -1.36 8.47 2.37
N GLU A 139 -1.46 8.86 3.65
CA GLU A 139 -1.08 10.20 4.11
C GLU A 139 0.37 10.54 3.75
N LYS A 140 1.29 9.58 3.98
CA LYS A 140 2.71 9.79 3.66
C LYS A 140 2.97 9.91 2.16
N LEU A 141 2.29 9.11 1.34
CA LEU A 141 2.42 9.17 -0.13
C LEU A 141 1.83 10.47 -0.70
N MET A 142 0.65 10.89 -0.24
CA MET A 142 0.04 12.15 -0.67
C MET A 142 0.90 13.38 -0.36
N GLY A 143 1.63 13.36 0.77
CA GLY A 143 2.50 14.45 1.19
C GLY A 143 3.89 14.48 0.53
N SER A 144 4.24 13.47 -0.27
CA SER A 144 5.61 13.28 -0.78
C SER A 144 5.75 13.74 -2.23
N LYS A 145 6.89 14.37 -2.57
CA LYS A 145 7.12 14.98 -3.89
C LYS A 145 7.65 14.03 -4.97
N ASP A 146 8.24 12.91 -4.56
CA ASP A 146 8.90 11.94 -5.43
C ASP A 146 8.17 10.59 -5.45
N VAL A 147 6.83 10.62 -5.43
CA VAL A 147 6.01 9.41 -5.45
C VAL A 147 5.63 9.07 -6.88
N ARG A 148 5.63 7.77 -7.20
CA ARG A 148 5.14 7.25 -8.48
C ARG A 148 3.68 7.66 -8.74
N ASP A 149 3.37 8.07 -9.96
CA ASP A 149 2.05 8.60 -10.34
C ASP A 149 0.88 7.61 -10.19
N ASP A 150 1.17 6.32 -10.09
CA ASP A 150 0.21 5.22 -9.99
C ASP A 150 0.21 4.54 -8.60
N TRP A 151 0.71 5.22 -7.56
CA TRP A 151 0.73 4.65 -6.21
C TRP A 151 -0.68 4.27 -5.71
N GLU A 152 -1.70 5.06 -6.03
CA GLU A 152 -3.07 4.83 -5.58
C GLU A 152 -3.61 3.51 -6.13
N THR A 153 -3.42 3.26 -7.43
CA THR A 153 -3.91 2.04 -8.08
C THR A 153 -3.13 0.78 -7.69
N ASN A 154 -2.07 0.91 -6.89
CA ASN A 154 -1.22 -0.20 -6.50
C ASN A 154 -1.01 -0.31 -4.98
N LEU A 155 -1.61 0.56 -4.17
CA LEU A 155 -1.35 0.61 -2.71
C LEU A 155 -1.59 -0.74 -2.03
N GLY A 156 -2.68 -1.43 -2.38
CA GLY A 156 -3.01 -2.75 -1.85
C GLY A 156 -1.98 -3.80 -2.27
N GLY A 157 -1.62 -3.82 -3.56
CA GLY A 157 -0.61 -4.72 -4.11
C GLY A 157 0.77 -4.54 -3.46
N PHE A 158 1.20 -3.29 -3.25
CA PHE A 158 2.48 -3.00 -2.60
C PHE A 158 2.53 -3.53 -1.18
N ALA A 159 1.48 -3.25 -0.39
CA ALA A 159 1.41 -3.71 0.99
C ALA A 159 1.44 -5.24 1.06
N LEU A 160 0.71 -5.92 0.17
CA LEU A 160 0.71 -7.37 0.10
C LEU A 160 2.11 -7.92 -0.22
N SER A 161 2.79 -7.38 -1.23
CA SER A 161 4.12 -7.87 -1.65
C SER A 161 5.16 -7.77 -0.55
N TYR A 162 5.11 -6.75 0.31
CA TYR A 162 6.02 -6.67 1.46
C TYR A 162 5.74 -7.76 2.50
N PHE A 163 4.48 -8.08 2.77
CA PHE A 163 4.14 -9.16 3.68
C PHE A 163 4.43 -10.55 3.11
N GLU A 164 4.18 -10.78 1.81
CA GLU A 164 4.59 -12.00 1.12
C GLU A 164 6.11 -12.19 1.18
N SER A 165 6.86 -11.11 1.01
CA SER A 165 8.32 -11.15 1.10
C SER A 165 8.80 -11.40 2.53
N PHE A 166 8.12 -10.87 3.55
CA PHE A 166 8.38 -11.22 4.94
C PHE A 166 8.21 -12.73 5.19
N VAL A 167 7.10 -13.31 4.70
CA VAL A 167 6.85 -14.76 4.79
C VAL A 167 7.93 -15.56 4.07
N SER A 168 8.33 -15.14 2.86
CA SER A 168 9.38 -15.81 2.09
C SER A 168 10.70 -15.87 2.86
N VAL A 169 11.04 -14.83 3.63
CA VAL A 169 12.22 -14.88 4.51
C VAL A 169 12.05 -15.88 5.64
N LEU A 170 10.88 -15.94 6.29
CA LEU A 170 10.63 -16.92 7.35
C LEU A 170 10.83 -18.36 6.85
N GLU A 171 10.36 -18.65 5.64
CA GLU A 171 10.52 -19.95 5.00
C GLU A 171 11.98 -20.22 4.62
N ARG A 172 12.65 -19.26 3.97
CA ARG A 172 14.05 -19.38 3.55
C ARG A 172 14.98 -19.64 4.72
N GLU A 173 14.75 -18.94 5.83
CA GLU A 173 15.55 -19.06 7.06
C GLU A 173 15.04 -20.14 8.00
N LYS A 174 14.03 -20.92 7.58
CA LYS A 174 13.53 -22.10 8.29
C LYS A 174 13.05 -21.84 9.71
N PHE A 175 12.37 -20.72 9.95
CA PHE A 175 11.75 -20.43 11.25
C PHE A 175 10.81 -21.56 11.70
N GLY A 176 10.15 -22.25 10.76
CA GLY A 176 9.30 -23.40 11.08
C GLY A 176 10.05 -24.63 11.62
N GLU A 177 11.37 -24.72 11.41
CA GLU A 177 12.22 -25.85 11.83
C GLU A 177 13.19 -25.47 12.97
N ASP A 178 13.46 -24.18 13.18
CA ASP A 178 14.46 -23.69 14.13
C ASP A 178 13.80 -23.00 15.34
N ASP A 179 13.80 -23.70 16.47
CA ASP A 179 13.20 -23.23 17.72
C ASP A 179 13.88 -21.96 18.26
N LEU A 180 15.20 -21.85 18.13
CA LEU A 180 15.96 -20.68 18.62
C LEU A 180 15.60 -19.42 17.84
N LEU A 181 15.40 -19.53 16.53
CA LEU A 181 14.95 -18.40 15.72
C LEU A 181 13.52 -17.96 16.08
N ARG A 182 12.62 -18.90 16.36
CA ARG A 182 11.25 -18.57 16.79
C ARG A 182 11.22 -17.91 18.16
N GLU A 183 11.93 -18.48 19.13
CA GLU A 183 12.01 -17.93 20.49
C GLU A 183 12.59 -16.50 20.47
N GLY A 184 13.71 -16.29 19.75
CA GLY A 184 14.29 -14.96 19.61
C GLY A 184 13.38 -13.96 18.89
N PHE A 185 12.57 -14.43 17.93
CA PHE A 185 11.53 -13.60 17.33
C PHE A 185 10.42 -13.24 18.32
N GLU A 186 9.90 -14.21 19.05
CA GLU A 186 8.80 -13.99 20.00
C GLU A 186 9.20 -13.03 21.12
N GLU A 187 10.44 -13.11 21.61
CA GLU A 187 10.98 -12.17 22.60
C GLU A 187 11.09 -10.74 22.05
N GLY A 188 11.62 -10.58 20.83
CA GLY A 188 11.76 -9.27 20.18
C GLY A 188 10.43 -8.68 19.69
N VAL A 189 9.43 -9.54 19.45
CA VAL A 189 8.15 -9.22 18.81
C VAL A 189 6.99 -9.67 19.70
N TYR A 190 7.08 -9.35 21.00
CA TYR A 190 6.10 -9.79 22.00
C TYR A 190 4.66 -9.29 21.75
N LYS A 191 4.46 -8.26 20.91
CA LYS A 191 3.12 -7.84 20.50
C LYS A 191 2.50 -8.74 19.44
N GLY A 192 3.31 -9.53 18.73
CA GLY A 192 2.86 -10.33 17.61
C GLY A 192 2.37 -9.48 16.44
N VAL A 193 2.98 -8.33 16.17
CA VAL A 193 2.53 -7.44 15.08
C VAL A 193 3.65 -7.20 14.09
N VAL A 194 3.33 -7.29 12.81
CA VAL A 194 4.18 -6.86 11.69
C VAL A 194 3.50 -5.70 10.98
N LYS A 195 4.19 -4.55 10.90
CA LYS A 195 3.67 -3.31 10.29
C LYS A 195 4.43 -2.91 9.05
N LEU A 196 3.77 -2.12 8.20
CA LEU A 196 4.42 -1.34 7.17
C LEU A 196 4.53 0.12 7.59
N ARG A 197 5.63 0.77 7.24
CA ARG A 197 5.84 2.19 7.50
C ARG A 197 6.62 2.84 6.37
N LEU A 198 6.11 3.93 5.84
CA LEU A 198 6.87 4.78 4.94
C LEU A 198 7.71 5.79 5.72
N VAL A 199 8.98 5.93 5.31
CA VAL A 199 9.93 6.87 5.92
C VAL A 199 10.60 7.73 4.85
N ASP A 200 11.05 8.92 5.23
CA ASP A 200 11.78 9.84 4.34
C ASP A 200 13.25 9.43 4.16
N LYS A 201 13.75 8.60 5.06
CA LYS A 201 15.12 8.11 5.02
C LYS A 201 15.20 6.81 5.79
N LEU A 202 15.87 5.83 5.19
CA LEU A 202 16.24 4.58 5.85
C LEU A 202 17.57 4.78 6.60
N THR A 203 17.75 4.05 7.68
CA THR A 203 18.98 4.06 8.47
C THR A 203 20.13 3.46 7.67
N LYS A 204 19.84 2.46 6.84
CA LYS A 204 20.80 1.81 5.94
C LYS A 204 20.54 2.19 4.48
N GLU A 205 21.59 2.07 3.67
CA GLU A 205 21.44 2.15 2.22
C GLU A 205 20.57 1.00 1.71
N GLY A 206 19.58 1.31 0.87
CA GLY A 206 18.66 0.33 0.32
C GLY A 206 17.27 0.92 0.04
N TYR A 207 16.31 0.03 -0.18
CA TYR A 207 14.92 0.36 -0.53
C TYR A 207 13.94 0.13 0.64
N ASN A 208 14.31 -0.79 1.53
CA ASN A 208 13.55 -1.13 2.72
C ASN A 208 14.50 -1.61 3.83
N GLU A 209 14.06 -1.50 5.09
CA GLU A 209 14.74 -2.09 6.23
C GLU A 209 13.72 -2.64 7.23
N ILE A 210 14.13 -3.60 8.07
CA ILE A 210 13.32 -4.05 9.21
C ILE A 210 13.86 -3.42 10.48
N VAL A 211 12.96 -2.86 11.27
CA VAL A 211 13.24 -2.41 12.62
C VAL A 211 12.31 -3.07 13.63
N LEU A 212 12.80 -3.29 14.84
CA LEU A 212 11.97 -3.63 15.98
C LEU A 212 11.55 -2.31 16.64
N ASP A 213 10.26 -2.08 16.72
CA ASP A 213 9.69 -0.86 17.28
C ASP A 213 8.66 -1.23 18.34
N HIS A 214 9.04 -1.03 19.60
CA HIS A 214 8.21 -1.33 20.78
C HIS A 214 7.53 -2.71 20.73
N GLY A 215 8.28 -3.79 20.42
CA GLY A 215 7.75 -5.15 20.39
C GLY A 215 6.96 -5.53 19.14
N ALA A 216 7.02 -4.72 18.08
CA ALA A 216 6.51 -5.04 16.75
C ALA A 216 7.65 -5.06 15.73
N VAL A 217 7.49 -5.88 14.69
CA VAL A 217 8.31 -5.79 13.47
C VAL A 217 7.75 -4.65 12.64
N VAL A 218 8.58 -3.73 12.20
CA VAL A 218 8.19 -2.68 11.25
C VAL A 218 9.06 -2.80 10.02
N ILE A 219 8.42 -3.09 8.89
CA ILE A 219 9.03 -3.05 7.57
C ILE A 219 8.97 -1.59 7.11
N GLN A 220 10.11 -0.90 7.21
CA GLN A 220 10.26 0.46 6.74
C GLN A 220 10.59 0.49 5.26
N VAL A 221 9.93 1.36 4.52
CA VAL A 221 10.10 1.51 3.07
C VAL A 221 10.31 2.98 2.76
N PHE A 222 11.23 3.28 1.86
CA PHE A 222 11.45 4.65 1.43
C PHE A 222 10.28 5.14 0.56
N ALA A 223 9.66 6.25 0.96
CA ALA A 223 8.39 6.72 0.38
C ALA A 223 8.45 6.99 -1.14
N ALA A 224 9.62 7.33 -1.69
CA ALA A 224 9.78 7.68 -3.10
C ALA A 224 9.86 6.48 -4.05
N LEU A 225 9.99 5.24 -3.56
CA LEU A 225 10.25 4.07 -4.40
C LEU A 225 9.33 2.90 -4.11
N PRO A 226 7.98 3.01 -4.22
CA PRO A 226 7.14 1.94 -3.71
C PRO A 226 7.36 0.57 -4.37
N VAL A 227 7.87 0.44 -5.61
CA VAL A 227 8.30 -0.87 -6.18
C VAL A 227 9.38 -0.75 -7.24
N LEU A 228 10.51 -1.46 -7.05
CA LEU A 228 11.02 -2.42 -8.06
C LEU A 228 12.02 -3.46 -7.54
N TYR A 229 12.53 -3.38 -6.30
CA TYR A 229 13.48 -4.39 -5.79
C TYR A 229 13.29 -4.64 -4.29
N ILE A 230 12.63 -5.76 -3.95
CA ILE A 230 12.53 -6.22 -2.57
C ILE A 230 13.75 -7.10 -2.26
N TYR A 231 14.73 -6.55 -1.53
CA TYR A 231 15.84 -7.32 -0.96
C TYR A 231 15.69 -7.33 0.57
N LEU A 232 14.97 -8.32 1.09
CA LEU A 232 14.82 -8.56 2.53
C LEU A 232 15.97 -9.44 3.06
N ASP A 233 17.21 -9.00 2.87
CA ASP A 233 18.40 -9.69 3.40
C ASP A 233 18.73 -9.27 4.85
N GLN A 234 18.08 -8.21 5.35
CA GLN A 234 18.45 -7.56 6.61
C GLN A 234 17.68 -8.03 7.85
N VAL A 235 16.65 -8.87 7.69
CA VAL A 235 15.85 -9.41 8.81
C VAL A 235 16.76 -10.15 9.79
N LEU A 236 17.64 -11.01 9.25
CA LEU A 236 18.55 -11.80 10.06
C LEU A 236 19.70 -11.03 10.66
N THR A 237 20.19 -9.97 10.00
CA THR A 237 21.36 -9.26 10.53
C THR A 237 21.03 -8.67 11.89
N ARG A 238 19.83 -8.13 12.12
CA ARG A 238 19.46 -7.64 13.46
C ARG A 238 19.15 -8.76 14.46
N PHE A 239 18.37 -9.78 14.09
CA PHE A 239 18.15 -10.91 15.00
C PHE A 239 19.46 -11.61 15.40
N LYS A 240 20.42 -11.77 14.49
CA LYS A 240 21.73 -12.32 14.86
C LYS A 240 22.57 -11.33 15.66
N THR A 241 22.62 -10.05 15.30
CA THR A 241 23.53 -9.07 15.94
C THR A 241 23.02 -8.58 17.30
N ASP A 242 21.73 -8.34 17.45
CA ASP A 242 21.15 -7.89 18.73
C ASP A 242 21.13 -9.05 19.74
N TYR A 243 20.86 -10.27 19.29
CA TYR A 243 20.81 -11.45 20.16
C TYR A 243 22.22 -11.98 20.51
N THR A 244 23.20 -11.94 19.61
CA THR A 244 24.61 -12.19 19.99
C THR A 244 25.19 -11.08 20.88
N GLY A 245 24.73 -9.84 20.69
CA GLY A 245 25.07 -8.70 21.56
C GLY A 245 24.46 -8.79 22.97
N GLN A 246 23.22 -9.26 23.08
CA GLN A 246 22.53 -9.48 24.36
C GLN A 246 23.07 -10.71 25.10
N LEU A 247 23.24 -11.86 24.43
CA LEU A 247 23.86 -13.04 25.04
C LEU A 247 25.30 -12.78 25.51
N GLY A 248 26.08 -11.98 24.77
CA GLY A 248 27.42 -11.56 25.18
C GLY A 248 27.42 -10.70 26.44
N ASN A 249 26.45 -9.78 26.57
CA ASN A 249 26.32 -8.93 27.75
C ASN A 249 25.75 -9.68 28.96
N GLU A 250 24.77 -10.56 28.78
CA GLU A 250 24.19 -11.36 29.86
C GLU A 250 25.19 -12.38 30.42
N HIS A 251 26.03 -13.01 29.59
CA HIS A 251 27.11 -13.88 30.07
C HIS A 251 28.21 -13.10 30.83
N LEU A 252 28.50 -11.86 30.42
CA LEU A 252 29.43 -10.96 31.11
C LEU A 252 28.85 -10.41 32.43
N GLN A 253 27.53 -10.21 32.50
CA GLN A 253 26.84 -9.70 33.68
C GLN A 253 26.65 -10.82 34.72
N CYS A 254 26.29 -12.03 34.29
CA CYS A 254 26.20 -13.22 35.14
C CYS A 254 27.60 -13.67 35.66
N SER A 255 28.66 -13.56 34.84
CA SER A 255 30.05 -13.81 35.31
C SER A 255 30.56 -12.73 36.28
N ARG A 256 30.09 -11.48 36.18
CA ARG A 256 30.42 -10.41 37.13
C ARG A 256 29.68 -10.54 38.47
N GLU A 257 28.49 -11.10 38.48
CA GLU A 257 27.72 -11.36 39.71
C GLU A 257 28.19 -12.64 40.42
N ALA A 258 28.50 -13.70 39.68
CA ALA A 258 29.12 -14.92 40.24
C ALA A 258 30.54 -14.65 40.79
N GLY A 259 31.30 -13.75 40.16
CA GLY A 259 32.63 -13.34 40.63
C GLY A 259 32.63 -12.45 41.88
N ARG A 260 31.52 -11.75 42.19
CA ARG A 260 31.40 -10.97 43.45
C ARG A 260 31.09 -11.83 44.67
N HIS A 261 30.37 -12.94 44.49
CA HIS A 261 30.07 -13.85 45.59
C HIS A 261 31.24 -14.78 45.98
N PHE A 262 32.30 -14.86 45.17
CA PHE A 262 33.50 -15.65 45.49
C PHE A 262 34.62 -14.83 46.16
N VAL A 263 34.42 -13.52 46.35
CA VAL A 263 35.40 -12.59 46.97
C VAL A 263 34.95 -12.12 48.37
N GLU A 264 33.77 -12.54 48.84
CA GLU A 264 33.24 -12.23 50.18
C GLU A 264 32.89 -13.47 51.01
N SER A 265 33.65 -14.57 50.86
CA SER A 265 33.61 -15.72 51.77
C SER A 265 35.01 -16.20 52.13
#